data_AF-A0A9D8TM12-F1
#
_entry.id   AF-A0A9D8TM12-F1
#
_cell.length_a   1.000
_cell.length_b   1.000
_cell.length_c   1.000
_cell.angle_alpha   90.00
_cell.angle_beta   90.00
_cell.angle_gamma   90.00
#
_symmetry.space_group_name_H-M   'P 1'
#
loop_
_entity.id
_entity.type
_entity.pdbx_description
1 polymer ?
#
loop_
_entity_poly.entity_id
_entity_poly.type
_entity_poly.pdbx_seq_one_letter_code
_entity_poly.pdbx_strand_id
1 'polypeptide(L)'
;FMRMQYVPSHSILILPSFDERQLHFYTKTGERLWVYEEEEVVKGTALEIVRFSSVVDDVVVIISCIITESIYKAQGFKIRTGEKLWELRDDDCPDYLFEGDDKMLYGCQSIYDELVLCSLDPFTGKFDKWAVKRDEGISVCPWNVTMHNNRLYYGSNRPGCEFGIIDCGKKELVESVALGLKSGYQIGAPKISDGKAYVFSRFAGELRVYEL
;
A
#
# COMPACT_ATOMS: atom_id res chain seq x y z
N PHE A 1 -5.22 8.65 3.58
CA PHE A 1 -4.33 9.25 4.60
C PHE A 1 -2.90 9.13 4.10
N MET A 2 -2.38 10.19 3.49
CA MET A 2 -0.95 10.27 3.20
C MET A 2 -0.17 10.46 4.49
N ARG A 3 0.99 9.84 4.59
CA ARG A 3 1.87 9.93 5.75
C ARG A 3 3.18 10.57 5.31
N MET A 4 3.75 11.39 6.19
CA MET A 4 5.15 11.78 6.06
C MET A 4 6.02 10.52 6.00
N GLN A 5 6.90 10.46 5.02
CA GLN A 5 7.81 9.32 4.83
C GLN A 5 9.25 9.82 4.80
N TYR A 6 10.10 9.20 5.61
CA TYR A 6 11.54 9.39 5.52
C TYR A 6 12.15 8.19 4.81
N VAL A 7 13.02 8.45 3.82
CA VAL A 7 13.74 7.44 3.03
C VAL A 7 15.22 7.50 3.42
N PRO A 8 15.68 6.67 4.37
CA PRO A 8 17.03 6.80 4.94
C PRO A 8 18.14 6.59 3.91
N SER A 9 17.98 5.61 3.01
CA SER A 9 18.95 5.30 1.94
C SER A 9 19.24 6.49 1.03
N HIS A 10 18.28 7.39 0.88
CA HIS A 10 18.40 8.57 0.04
C HIS A 10 18.57 9.88 0.82
N SER A 11 18.36 9.84 2.14
CA SER A 11 18.25 11.03 2.98
C SER A 11 17.18 12.01 2.47
N ILE A 12 16.02 11.47 2.06
CA ILE A 12 14.89 12.23 1.52
C ILE A 12 13.71 12.19 2.48
N LEU A 13 13.03 13.32 2.61
CA LEU A 13 11.78 13.47 3.32
C LEU A 13 10.66 13.77 2.30
N ILE A 14 9.60 12.96 2.33
CA ILE A 14 8.40 13.13 1.51
C ILE A 14 7.29 13.64 2.42
N LEU A 15 6.75 14.81 2.07
CA LEU A 15 5.71 15.50 2.84
C LEU A 15 4.44 15.66 1.99
N PRO A 16 3.28 15.16 2.44
CA PRO A 16 2.03 15.56 1.82
C PRO A 16 1.78 17.05 2.08
N SER A 17 1.27 17.75 1.06
CA SER A 17 0.73 19.10 1.22
C SER A 17 -0.62 19.05 1.93
N PHE A 18 -1.08 20.20 2.42
CA PHE A 18 -2.49 20.38 2.80
C PHE A 18 -3.41 20.26 1.57
N ASP A 19 -2.88 20.53 0.39
CA ASP A 19 -3.49 20.15 -0.87
C ASP A 19 -3.23 18.66 -1.10
N GLU A 20 -4.27 17.82 -1.02
CA GLU A 20 -4.16 16.37 -1.17
C GLU A 20 -3.66 15.93 -2.57
N ARG A 21 -3.45 16.88 -3.49
CA ARG A 21 -2.88 16.69 -4.83
C ARG A 21 -1.36 16.73 -4.90
N GLN A 22 -0.69 17.14 -3.82
CA GLN A 22 0.74 17.46 -3.87
C GLN A 22 1.57 16.63 -2.89
N LEU A 23 2.74 16.20 -3.36
CA LEU A 23 3.82 15.66 -2.53
C LEU A 23 5.08 16.50 -2.70
N HIS A 24 5.68 16.89 -1.59
CA HIS A 24 6.90 17.66 -1.57
C HIS A 24 8.08 16.79 -1.18
N PHE A 25 9.17 16.88 -1.94
CA PHE A 25 10.38 16.11 -1.73
C PHE A 25 11.50 17.02 -1.24
N TYR A 26 12.09 16.67 -0.10
CA TYR A 26 13.16 17.45 0.53
C TYR A 26 14.37 16.57 0.83
N THR A 27 15.56 17.17 0.88
CA THR A 27 16.72 16.55 1.52
C THR A 27 16.55 16.53 3.04
N LYS A 28 17.37 15.73 3.74
CA LYS A 28 17.42 15.72 5.21
C LYS A 28 17.78 17.07 5.85
N THR A 29 18.39 17.99 5.08
CA THR A 29 18.74 19.34 5.56
C THR A 29 17.63 20.36 5.29
N GLY A 30 16.49 19.93 4.71
CA GLY A 30 15.33 20.78 4.45
C GLY A 30 15.39 21.51 3.11
N GLU A 31 16.34 21.19 2.23
CA GLU A 31 16.35 21.74 0.87
C GLU A 31 15.29 21.03 0.02
N ARG A 32 14.42 21.79 -0.65
CA ARG A 32 13.40 21.22 -1.54
C ARG A 32 14.04 20.74 -2.83
N LEU A 33 13.83 19.48 -3.17
CA LEU A 33 14.28 18.86 -4.41
C LEU A 33 13.30 19.15 -5.55
N TRP A 34 12.05 18.71 -5.39
CA TRP A 34 10.99 18.87 -6.38
C TRP A 34 9.62 18.70 -5.71
N VAL A 35 8.56 18.98 -6.47
CA VAL A 35 7.16 18.82 -6.05
C VAL A 35 6.46 17.98 -7.10
N TYR A 36 5.78 16.95 -6.65
CA TYR A 36 4.76 16.27 -7.44
C TYR A 36 3.46 17.03 -7.25
N GLU A 37 2.79 17.34 -8.34
CA GLU A 37 1.49 18.01 -8.35
C GLU A 37 0.63 17.38 -9.44
N GLU A 38 -0.57 16.95 -9.07
CA GLU A 38 -1.53 16.48 -10.04
C GLU A 38 -2.14 17.62 -10.85
N GLU A 39 -2.28 17.39 -12.15
CA GLU A 39 -2.94 18.35 -13.03
C GLU A 39 -4.40 18.53 -12.58
N GLU A 40 -4.87 19.79 -12.57
CA GLU A 40 -6.25 20.08 -12.27
C GLU A 40 -7.14 19.47 -13.38
N VAL A 41 -7.95 18.48 -13.02
CA VAL A 41 -8.97 17.95 -13.93
C VAL A 41 -10.04 19.02 -14.10
N VAL A 42 -9.91 19.86 -15.14
CA VAL A 42 -10.90 20.88 -15.51
C VAL A 42 -12.14 20.21 -16.11
N LYS A 43 -12.89 19.48 -15.28
CA LYS A 43 -14.26 19.02 -15.52
C LYS A 43 -15.05 19.02 -14.22
N GLY A 44 -15.35 20.22 -13.73
CA GLY A 44 -16.55 20.55 -12.95
C GLY A 44 -16.68 20.05 -11.51
N THR A 45 -16.18 18.88 -11.13
CA THR A 45 -16.34 18.29 -9.79
C THR A 45 -15.34 17.19 -9.43
N ALA A 46 -14.50 16.76 -10.37
CA ALA A 46 -13.58 15.63 -10.17
C ALA A 46 -12.33 16.09 -9.39
N LEU A 47 -12.22 15.64 -8.13
CA LEU A 47 -11.01 15.84 -7.33
C LEU A 47 -10.09 14.63 -7.51
N GLU A 48 -8.97 14.84 -8.20
CA GLU A 48 -7.84 13.91 -8.17
C GLU A 48 -7.09 14.12 -6.85
N ILE A 49 -6.80 13.05 -6.12
CA ILE A 49 -6.02 13.10 -4.88
C ILE A 49 -4.92 12.06 -4.90
N VAL A 50 -3.80 12.35 -4.24
CA VAL A 50 -2.78 11.36 -3.94
C VAL A 50 -3.26 10.48 -2.80
N ARG A 51 -3.40 9.18 -3.08
CA ARG A 51 -3.84 8.18 -2.11
C ARG A 51 -2.66 7.63 -1.34
N PHE A 52 -1.64 7.18 -2.07
CA PHE A 52 -0.50 6.44 -1.54
C PHE A 52 0.79 6.85 -2.23
N SER A 53 1.91 6.70 -1.50
CA SER A 53 3.23 6.69 -2.10
C SER A 53 4.06 5.58 -1.46
N SER A 54 4.87 4.92 -2.28
CA SER A 54 5.75 3.83 -1.88
C SER A 54 7.12 4.07 -2.50
N VAL A 55 8.18 3.66 -1.81
CA VAL A 55 9.55 3.88 -2.27
C VAL A 55 10.30 2.56 -2.25
N VAL A 56 10.94 2.26 -3.37
CA VAL A 56 11.87 1.14 -3.53
C VAL A 56 13.11 1.67 -4.20
N ASP A 57 14.27 1.49 -3.57
CA ASP A 57 15.54 2.09 -3.98
C ASP A 57 15.39 3.59 -4.31
N ASP A 58 15.73 3.99 -5.53
CA ASP A 58 15.71 5.38 -6.01
C ASP A 58 14.42 5.75 -6.76
N VAL A 59 13.38 4.91 -6.68
CA VAL A 59 12.10 5.14 -7.32
C VAL A 59 11.00 5.35 -6.29
N VAL A 60 10.23 6.42 -6.47
CA VAL A 60 8.96 6.64 -5.79
C VAL A 60 7.82 6.28 -6.73
N VAL A 61 6.90 5.46 -6.25
CA VAL A 61 5.62 5.20 -6.90
C VAL A 61 4.55 6.00 -6.19
N ILE A 62 3.80 6.78 -6.96
CA ILE A 62 2.70 7.61 -6.48
C ILE A 62 1.41 7.04 -7.08
N ILE A 63 0.43 6.77 -6.22
CA ILE A 63 -0.90 6.33 -6.64
C ILE A 63 -1.89 7.42 -6.29
N SER A 64 -2.58 7.91 -7.31
CA SER A 64 -3.65 8.90 -7.22
C SER A 64 -4.99 8.30 -7.67
N CYS A 65 -6.06 8.98 -7.28
CA CYS A 65 -7.42 8.57 -7.57
C CYS A 65 -8.29 9.79 -7.86
N ILE A 66 -9.08 9.70 -8.93
CA ILE A 66 -10.17 10.63 -9.21
C ILE A 66 -11.41 10.13 -8.48
N ILE A 67 -11.74 10.78 -7.36
CA ILE A 67 -12.75 10.29 -6.40
C ILE A 67 -14.12 10.06 -7.07
N THR A 68 -14.53 10.97 -7.95
CA THR A 68 -15.87 10.94 -8.58
C THR A 68 -16.03 9.83 -9.60
N GLU A 69 -14.93 9.36 -10.18
CA GLU A 69 -14.95 8.42 -11.30
C GLU A 69 -14.37 7.05 -10.90
N SER A 70 -13.84 6.91 -9.68
CA SER A 70 -13.13 5.71 -9.22
C SER A 70 -12.01 5.28 -10.16
N ILE A 71 -11.40 6.25 -10.84
CA ILE A 71 -10.27 6.05 -11.74
C ILE A 71 -9.00 6.17 -10.92
N TYR A 72 -8.09 5.23 -11.11
CA TYR A 72 -6.79 5.21 -10.47
C TYR A 72 -5.70 5.50 -11.48
N LYS A 73 -4.65 6.16 -11.00
CA LYS A 73 -3.42 6.39 -11.75
C LYS A 73 -2.23 6.04 -10.87
N ALA A 74 -1.27 5.33 -11.44
CA ALA A 74 -0.01 4.99 -10.78
C ALA A 74 1.14 5.50 -11.63
N GLN A 75 2.10 6.16 -11.00
CA GLN A 75 3.24 6.76 -11.70
C GLN A 75 4.53 6.47 -10.93
N GLY A 76 5.57 6.09 -11.67
CA GLY A 76 6.92 5.93 -11.14
C GLY A 76 7.79 7.13 -11.46
N PHE A 77 8.55 7.62 -10.47
CA PHE A 77 9.47 8.75 -10.63
C PHE A 77 10.82 8.44 -9.98
N LYS A 78 11.91 8.95 -10.57
CA LYS A 78 13.20 9.01 -9.87
C LYS A 78 13.08 9.95 -8.67
N ILE A 79 13.30 9.43 -7.47
CA ILE A 79 13.03 10.13 -6.21
C ILE A 79 13.85 11.42 -6.04
N ARG A 80 15.03 11.51 -6.67
CA ARG A 80 15.91 12.69 -6.57
C ARG A 80 15.55 13.80 -7.55
N THR A 81 15.10 13.45 -8.75
CA THR A 81 14.96 14.40 -9.86
C THR A 81 13.51 14.69 -10.22
N GLY A 82 12.56 13.85 -9.81
CA GLY A 82 11.17 13.92 -10.26
C GLY A 82 10.99 13.50 -11.72
N GLU A 83 11.99 12.88 -12.34
CA GLU A 83 11.89 12.36 -13.70
C GLU A 83 10.90 11.19 -13.73
N LYS A 84 9.82 11.33 -14.52
CA LYS A 84 8.82 10.27 -14.71
C LYS A 84 9.41 9.12 -15.50
N LEU A 85 9.25 7.90 -14.98
CA LEU A 85 9.71 6.66 -15.60
C LEU A 85 8.60 5.99 -16.41
N TRP A 86 7.40 5.91 -15.83
CA TRP A 86 6.24 5.24 -16.42
C TRP A 86 4.94 5.74 -15.77
N GLU A 87 3.81 5.38 -16.38
CA GLU A 87 2.47 5.72 -15.92
C GLU A 87 1.49 4.61 -16.30
N LEU A 88 0.58 4.26 -15.38
CA LEU A 88 -0.55 3.35 -15.57
C LEU A 88 -1.85 4.10 -15.27
N ARG A 89 -2.94 3.74 -15.96
CA ARG A 89 -4.28 4.33 -15.80
C ARG A 89 -5.36 3.25 -15.87
N ASP A 90 -6.52 3.57 -15.28
CA ASP A 90 -7.77 2.82 -15.41
C ASP A 90 -7.63 1.34 -15.00
N ASP A 91 -8.08 0.40 -15.84
CA ASP A 91 -8.12 -1.04 -15.56
C ASP A 91 -6.74 -1.66 -15.29
N ASP A 92 -5.69 -0.99 -15.76
CA ASP A 92 -4.29 -1.38 -15.55
C ASP A 92 -3.69 -0.75 -14.28
N CYS A 93 -4.44 0.15 -13.60
CA CYS A 93 -3.96 0.83 -12.42
C CYS A 93 -4.38 0.13 -11.12
N PRO A 94 -3.42 -0.13 -10.22
CA PRO A 94 -3.74 -0.68 -8.91
C PRO A 94 -4.44 0.33 -7.97
N ASP A 95 -5.60 -0.02 -7.43
CA ASP A 95 -6.17 0.58 -6.19
C ASP A 95 -5.58 -0.08 -4.93
N TYR A 96 -4.27 -0.29 -4.91
CA TYR A 96 -3.60 -0.99 -3.82
C TYR A 96 -2.65 -0.07 -3.09
N LEU A 97 -2.61 -0.16 -1.76
CA LEU A 97 -1.43 0.25 -1.02
C LEU A 97 -0.35 -0.80 -1.30
N PHE A 98 0.79 -0.34 -1.79
CA PHE A 98 1.96 -1.18 -1.94
C PHE A 98 2.95 -0.96 -0.81
N GLU A 99 3.47 -2.05 -0.29
CA GLU A 99 4.60 -2.06 0.61
C GLU A 99 5.80 -2.63 -0.15
N GLY A 100 6.95 -1.97 -0.01
CA GLY A 100 8.18 -2.35 -0.70
C GLY A 100 8.93 -3.45 0.05
N ASP A 101 9.43 -4.42 -0.69
CA ASP A 101 10.41 -5.39 -0.22
C ASP A 101 11.37 -5.79 -1.34
N ASP A 102 12.67 -5.77 -1.05
CA ASP A 102 13.74 -5.88 -2.04
C ASP A 102 13.54 -4.91 -3.21
N LYS A 103 13.15 -5.42 -4.40
CA LYS A 103 13.01 -4.67 -5.66
C LYS A 103 11.57 -4.54 -6.16
N MET A 104 10.60 -5.03 -5.40
CA MET A 104 9.21 -5.10 -5.83
C MET A 104 8.30 -4.42 -4.82
N LEU A 105 7.19 -3.92 -5.35
CA LEU A 105 6.07 -3.42 -4.58
C LEU A 105 5.00 -4.51 -4.54
N TYR A 106 4.49 -4.85 -3.35
CA TYR A 106 3.39 -5.80 -3.19
C TYR A 106 2.19 -5.18 -2.48
N GLY A 107 1.00 -5.52 -2.95
CA GLY A 107 -0.27 -5.10 -2.36
C GLY A 107 -1.24 -6.26 -2.28
N CYS A 108 -2.22 -6.16 -1.38
CA CYS A 108 -3.25 -7.18 -1.24
C CYS A 108 -4.59 -6.57 -0.83
N GLN A 109 -5.67 -7.06 -1.43
CA GLN A 109 -7.04 -6.68 -1.07
C GLN A 109 -8.03 -7.79 -1.37
N SER A 110 -9.24 -7.67 -0.83
CA SER A 110 -10.37 -8.49 -1.26
C SER A 110 -11.16 -7.86 -2.40
N ILE A 111 -11.43 -8.60 -3.47
CA ILE A 111 -12.36 -8.22 -4.56
C ILE A 111 -13.46 -9.29 -4.64
N TYR A 112 -14.71 -8.91 -4.43
CA TYR A 112 -15.86 -9.85 -4.41
C TYR A 112 -15.59 -11.13 -3.59
N ASP A 113 -15.05 -10.96 -2.39
CA ASP A 113 -14.65 -12.01 -1.45
C ASP A 113 -13.40 -12.84 -1.81
N GLU A 114 -12.81 -12.64 -2.99
CA GLU A 114 -11.54 -13.25 -3.37
C GLU A 114 -10.36 -12.44 -2.82
N LEU A 115 -9.37 -13.12 -2.25
CA LEU A 115 -8.11 -12.49 -1.85
C LEU A 115 -7.23 -12.31 -3.08
N VAL A 116 -6.89 -11.08 -3.42
CA VAL A 116 -6.02 -10.77 -4.57
C VAL A 116 -4.68 -10.27 -4.06
N LEU A 117 -3.61 -10.94 -4.47
CA LEU A 117 -2.23 -10.45 -4.37
C LEU A 117 -1.88 -9.72 -5.66
N CYS A 118 -1.19 -8.60 -5.55
CA CYS A 118 -0.63 -7.92 -6.71
C CYS A 118 0.83 -7.58 -6.49
N SER A 119 1.55 -7.42 -7.60
CA SER A 119 2.91 -6.89 -7.61
C SER A 119 3.07 -5.83 -8.66
N LEU A 120 3.91 -4.85 -8.38
CA LEU A 120 4.29 -3.79 -9.27
C LEU A 120 5.81 -3.67 -9.30
N ASP A 121 6.39 -3.75 -10.49
CA ASP A 121 7.80 -3.41 -10.70
C ASP A 121 7.94 -1.88 -10.71
N PRO A 122 8.59 -1.29 -9.70
CA PRO A 122 8.69 0.16 -9.57
C PRO A 122 9.55 0.78 -10.69
N PHE A 123 10.40 0.01 -11.38
CA PHE A 123 11.28 0.53 -12.44
C PHE A 123 10.63 0.53 -13.81
N THR A 124 9.72 -0.42 -14.07
CA THR A 124 9.12 -0.62 -15.40
C THR A 124 7.61 -0.32 -15.45
N GLY A 125 6.94 -0.25 -14.29
CA GLY A 125 5.49 -0.15 -14.22
C GLY A 125 4.78 -1.45 -14.57
N LYS A 126 5.51 -2.57 -14.70
CA LYS A 126 4.88 -3.87 -14.94
C LYS A 126 4.05 -4.27 -13.73
N PHE A 127 2.75 -4.43 -13.96
CA PHE A 127 1.76 -4.78 -12.95
C PHE A 127 1.21 -6.19 -13.21
N ASP A 128 1.11 -6.99 -12.15
CA ASP A 128 0.54 -8.34 -12.21
C ASP A 128 -0.38 -8.57 -10.99
N LYS A 129 -1.42 -9.40 -11.17
CA LYS A 129 -2.40 -9.77 -10.14
C LYS A 129 -2.67 -11.28 -10.12
N TRP A 130 -2.91 -11.81 -8.93
CA TRP A 130 -3.19 -13.24 -8.70
C TRP A 130 -4.26 -13.42 -7.62
N ALA A 131 -5.24 -14.27 -7.89
CA ALA A 131 -6.13 -14.77 -6.87
C ALA A 131 -5.38 -15.74 -5.96
N VAL A 132 -5.37 -15.46 -4.67
CA VAL A 132 -4.81 -16.34 -3.64
C VAL A 132 -5.90 -17.31 -3.21
N LYS A 133 -5.65 -18.60 -3.43
CA LYS A 133 -6.62 -19.66 -3.18
C LYS A 133 -6.95 -19.76 -1.68
N ARG A 134 -8.25 -19.87 -1.38
CA ARG A 134 -8.81 -20.04 -0.02
C ARG A 134 -10.12 -20.83 -0.09
N ASP A 135 -10.51 -21.41 1.05
CA ASP A 135 -11.79 -22.13 1.17
C ASP A 135 -12.96 -21.20 1.51
N GLU A 136 -12.68 -20.09 2.19
CA GLU A 136 -13.67 -19.11 2.62
C GLU A 136 -13.31 -17.71 2.08
N GLY A 137 -14.36 -16.93 1.79
CA GLY A 137 -14.22 -15.55 1.37
C GLY A 137 -13.59 -14.67 2.46
N ILE A 138 -13.02 -13.53 2.05
CA ILE A 138 -12.33 -12.62 2.97
C ILE A 138 -12.64 -11.15 2.66
N SER A 139 -12.47 -10.28 3.66
CA SER A 139 -12.48 -8.83 3.47
C SER A 139 -11.15 -8.25 3.95
N VAL A 140 -10.28 -7.84 3.04
CA VAL A 140 -8.99 -7.22 3.31
C VAL A 140 -8.96 -5.87 2.61
N CYS A 141 -8.71 -4.81 3.37
CA CYS A 141 -8.48 -3.48 2.79
C CYS A 141 -7.00 -3.31 2.45
N PRO A 142 -6.65 -2.57 1.39
CA PRO A 142 -5.26 -2.39 0.98
C PRO A 142 -4.37 -1.81 2.07
N TRP A 143 -4.90 -0.91 2.91
CA TRP A 143 -4.13 -0.29 4.00
C TRP A 143 -3.93 -1.18 5.25
N ASN A 144 -4.39 -2.43 5.21
CA ASN A 144 -4.23 -3.39 6.30
C ASN A 144 -3.14 -4.43 6.00
N VAL A 145 -2.14 -4.08 5.18
CA VAL A 145 -1.05 -4.97 4.80
C VAL A 145 0.30 -4.46 5.29
N THR A 146 1.27 -5.36 5.41
CA THR A 146 2.68 -5.03 5.67
C THR A 146 3.55 -6.08 5.00
N MET A 147 4.63 -5.66 4.34
CA MET A 147 5.62 -6.55 3.76
C MET A 147 6.80 -6.76 4.70
N HIS A 148 7.31 -7.99 4.75
CA HIS A 148 8.57 -8.33 5.41
C HIS A 148 9.12 -9.66 4.91
N ASN A 149 10.36 -9.68 4.43
CA ASN A 149 11.09 -10.87 3.96
C ASN A 149 10.31 -11.69 2.91
N ASN A 150 9.85 -11.02 1.85
CA ASN A 150 9.05 -11.54 0.73
C ASN A 150 7.73 -12.20 1.16
N ARG A 151 7.21 -11.82 2.33
CA ARG A 151 5.89 -12.21 2.82
C ARG A 151 5.02 -10.99 3.04
N LEU A 152 3.77 -11.10 2.58
CA LEU A 152 2.74 -10.11 2.83
C LEU A 152 1.89 -10.56 4.01
N TYR A 153 1.88 -9.74 5.04
CA TYR A 153 1.06 -9.93 6.23
C TYR A 153 -0.17 -9.04 6.10
N TYR A 154 -1.35 -9.59 6.31
CA TYR A 154 -2.59 -8.82 6.21
C TYR A 154 -3.47 -8.99 7.44
N GLY A 155 -4.33 -8.00 7.66
CA GLY A 155 -5.43 -8.07 8.60
C GLY A 155 -6.79 -7.92 7.90
N SER A 156 -7.74 -8.80 8.19
CA SER A 156 -9.09 -8.77 7.64
C SER A 156 -10.10 -8.01 8.52
N ASN A 157 -11.17 -7.52 7.89
CA ASN A 157 -12.24 -6.75 8.52
C ASN A 157 -13.57 -7.54 8.62
N ARG A 158 -13.57 -8.85 8.37
CA ARG A 158 -14.77 -9.69 8.55
C ARG A 158 -15.07 -9.93 10.03
N PRO A 159 -16.33 -10.28 10.39
CA PRO A 159 -16.64 -10.82 11.73
C PRO A 159 -15.69 -11.97 12.08
N GLY A 160 -15.17 -11.97 13.31
CA GLY A 160 -14.11 -12.88 13.73
C GLY A 160 -12.71 -12.31 13.54
N CYS A 161 -12.49 -11.47 12.51
CA CYS A 161 -11.21 -10.97 12.00
C CYS A 161 -10.14 -12.05 11.83
N GLU A 162 -9.26 -11.92 10.85
CA GLU A 162 -8.14 -12.85 10.71
C GLU A 162 -6.86 -12.11 10.39
N PHE A 163 -5.78 -12.61 10.96
CA PHE A 163 -4.43 -12.29 10.56
C PHE A 163 -3.95 -13.39 9.61
N GLY A 164 -3.32 -13.03 8.50
CA GLY A 164 -2.74 -14.04 7.62
C GLY A 164 -1.49 -13.60 6.91
N ILE A 165 -0.84 -14.59 6.30
CA ILE A 165 0.50 -14.50 5.72
C ILE A 165 0.44 -15.09 4.31
N ILE A 166 0.91 -14.33 3.33
CA ILE A 166 1.04 -14.75 1.93
C ILE A 166 2.52 -14.81 1.59
N ASP A 167 2.97 -15.91 0.98
CA ASP A 167 4.29 -15.99 0.36
C ASP A 167 4.22 -15.35 -1.03
N CYS A 168 4.88 -14.22 -1.22
CA CYS A 168 4.79 -13.45 -2.46
C CYS A 168 5.51 -14.12 -3.64
N GLY A 169 6.53 -14.94 -3.37
CA GLY A 169 7.26 -15.67 -4.40
C GLY A 169 6.44 -16.84 -4.95
N LYS A 170 5.75 -17.55 -4.07
CA LYS A 170 4.89 -18.69 -4.42
C LYS A 170 3.45 -18.29 -4.74
N LYS A 171 3.04 -17.07 -4.35
CA LYS A 171 1.69 -16.51 -4.54
C LYS A 171 0.62 -17.35 -3.84
N GLU A 172 0.95 -17.86 -2.65
CA GLU A 172 0.09 -18.76 -1.88
C GLU A 172 -0.13 -18.25 -0.46
N LEU A 173 -1.31 -18.55 0.10
CA LEU A 173 -1.57 -18.35 1.51
C LEU A 173 -0.73 -19.36 2.30
N VAL A 174 0.11 -18.86 3.20
CA VAL A 174 0.93 -19.67 4.10
C VAL A 174 0.12 -20.04 5.34
N GLU A 175 -0.52 -19.03 5.95
CA GLU A 175 -1.25 -19.19 7.20
C GLU A 175 -2.38 -18.16 7.29
N SER A 176 -3.46 -18.53 7.97
CA SER A 176 -4.50 -17.60 8.43
C SER A 176 -4.97 -18.02 9.82
N VAL A 177 -5.04 -17.05 10.72
CA VAL A 177 -5.41 -17.23 12.12
C VAL A 177 -6.61 -16.36 12.43
N ALA A 178 -7.72 -17.01 12.76
CA ALA A 178 -8.92 -16.33 13.26
C ALA A 178 -8.63 -15.71 14.64
N LEU A 179 -9.02 -14.44 14.81
CA LEU A 179 -8.81 -13.71 16.06
C LEU A 179 -10.00 -13.83 17.02
N GLY A 180 -11.15 -14.32 16.55
CA GLY A 180 -12.37 -14.42 17.36
C GLY A 180 -12.89 -13.07 17.85
N LEU A 181 -12.58 -11.99 17.12
CA LEU A 181 -13.07 -10.65 17.45
C LEU A 181 -14.55 -10.50 17.09
N LYS A 182 -15.25 -9.63 17.82
CA LYS A 182 -16.67 -9.36 17.58
C LYS A 182 -16.88 -8.70 16.22
N SER A 183 -18.09 -8.85 15.68
CA SER A 183 -18.49 -8.15 14.46
C SER A 183 -18.31 -6.63 14.61
N GLY A 184 -17.87 -5.97 13.54
CA GLY A 184 -17.56 -4.54 13.50
C GLY A 184 -16.15 -4.17 13.98
N TYR A 185 -15.38 -5.13 14.50
CA TYR A 185 -13.98 -4.88 14.85
C TYR A 185 -13.13 -4.87 13.58
N GLN A 186 -12.08 -4.06 13.60
CA GLN A 186 -11.11 -3.94 12.51
C GLN A 186 -9.73 -4.08 13.12
N ILE A 187 -8.86 -4.76 12.39
CA ILE A 187 -7.44 -4.84 12.69
C ILE A 187 -6.69 -4.02 11.65
N GLY A 188 -5.70 -3.28 12.12
CA GLY A 188 -4.83 -2.53 11.21
C GLY A 188 -3.79 -3.43 10.55
N ALA A 189 -2.94 -2.81 9.72
CA ALA A 189 -1.75 -3.45 9.20
C ALA A 189 -0.88 -4.04 10.35
N PRO A 190 -0.58 -5.35 10.32
CA PRO A 190 0.31 -5.97 11.30
C PRO A 190 1.68 -5.31 11.31
N LYS A 191 2.33 -5.19 12.46
CA LYS A 191 3.74 -4.76 12.53
C LYS A 191 4.64 -5.96 12.73
N ILE A 192 5.71 -6.05 11.95
CA ILE A 192 6.64 -7.18 12.00
C ILE A 192 7.98 -6.70 12.58
N SER A 193 8.45 -7.35 13.64
CA SER A 193 9.77 -7.08 14.26
C SER A 193 10.24 -8.31 15.01
N ASP A 194 11.55 -8.61 14.95
CA ASP A 194 12.19 -9.65 15.77
C ASP A 194 11.52 -11.04 15.70
N GLY A 195 11.09 -11.45 14.50
CA GLY A 195 10.41 -12.72 14.29
C GLY A 195 8.98 -12.77 14.82
N LYS A 196 8.36 -11.61 15.11
CA LYS A 196 7.01 -11.51 15.66
C LYS A 196 6.12 -10.62 14.82
N ALA A 197 4.84 -10.98 14.76
CA ALA A 197 3.77 -10.13 14.25
C ALA A 197 2.95 -9.54 15.41
N TYR A 198 2.83 -8.22 15.42
CA TYR A 198 2.07 -7.43 16.36
C TYR A 198 0.77 -6.97 15.67
N VAL A 199 -0.36 -7.52 16.10
CA VAL A 199 -1.67 -7.26 15.52
C VAL A 199 -2.51 -6.46 16.51
N PHE A 200 -2.88 -5.24 16.11
CA PHE A 200 -3.66 -4.33 16.95
C PHE A 200 -5.10 -4.20 16.44
N SER A 201 -6.07 -4.44 17.32
CA SER A 201 -7.49 -4.16 17.05
C SER A 201 -7.84 -2.75 17.52
N ARG A 202 -8.18 -1.88 16.57
CA ARG A 202 -8.46 -0.47 16.84
C ARG A 202 -9.65 -0.28 17.79
N PHE A 203 -10.67 -1.13 17.68
CA PHE A 203 -11.91 -1.00 18.44
C PHE A 203 -11.90 -1.82 19.74
N ALA A 204 -11.14 -2.91 19.79
CA ALA A 204 -10.96 -3.67 21.03
C ALA A 204 -9.98 -2.99 21.99
N GLY A 205 -9.03 -2.21 21.47
CA GLY A 205 -7.86 -1.78 22.25
C GLY A 205 -6.95 -2.96 22.61
N GLU A 206 -7.03 -4.08 21.88
CA GLU A 206 -6.25 -5.29 22.11
C GLU A 206 -5.02 -5.33 21.20
N LEU A 207 -3.87 -5.66 21.78
CA LEU A 207 -2.65 -6.02 21.07
C LEU A 207 -2.42 -7.53 21.23
N ARG A 208 -2.26 -8.23 20.11
CA ARG A 208 -1.89 -9.64 20.06
C ARG A 208 -0.53 -9.80 19.41
N VAL A 209 0.22 -10.81 19.84
CA VAL A 209 1.57 -11.09 19.36
C VAL A 209 1.63 -12.54 18.90
N TYR A 210 2.17 -12.74 17.70
CA TYR A 210 2.33 -14.05 17.06
C TYR A 210 3.82 -14.26 16.75
N GLU A 211 4.33 -15.47 16.99
CA GLU A 211 5.68 -15.88 16.56
C GLU A 211 5.62 -16.34 15.09
N LEU A 212 6.65 -16.01 14.28
CA LEU A 212 6.69 -16.20 12.83
C LEU A 212 7.74 -17.21 12.35
#